data_AF-A0A8T4LQW8-F1
#
_entry.id   AF-A0A8T4LQW8-F1
#
_cell.length_a   1.000
_cell.length_b   1.000
_cell.length_c   1.000
_cell.angle_alpha   90.00
_cell.angle_beta   90.00
_cell.angle_gamma   90.00
#
_symmetry.space_group_name_H-M   'P 1'
#
loop_
_entity.id
_entity.type
_entity.pdbx_description
1 polymer ?
#
loop_
_entity_poly.entity_id
_entity_poly.type
_entity_poly.pdbx_seq_one_letter_code
_entity_poly.pdbx_strand_id
1 'polypeptide(L)'
;MTDEQEIKTKIDELEKQKNNLIEQLKRAGARLRYKKYEQKALEPFLEETKNIRFGPLKKQKQAIEFKIATQAYTPKMEREWIKQEKKIDEELEKVKEVEKMRRKKMFVDQDIALAEKEIVDNEAKLNSIREELRKLYETRKVFQSMTKRGVKIGGFKEDITLGDIGVIEMEG
;
A
#
# COMPACT_ATOMS: atom_id res chain seq x y z
N MET A 1 12.52 -37.37 10.85
CA MET A 1 11.70 -37.56 9.62
C MET A 1 12.66 -37.74 8.46
N THR A 2 12.26 -38.31 7.33
CA THR A 2 13.17 -38.38 6.17
C THR A 2 13.32 -36.99 5.57
N ASP A 3 14.53 -36.55 5.25
CA ASP A 3 14.85 -35.25 4.64
C ASP A 3 13.94 -34.88 3.45
N GLU A 4 13.45 -35.87 2.68
CA GLU A 4 12.50 -35.64 1.59
C GLU A 4 11.10 -35.16 2.05
N GLN A 5 10.62 -35.63 3.20
CA GLN A 5 9.34 -35.18 3.76
C GLN A 5 9.44 -33.72 4.23
N GLU A 6 10.58 -33.32 4.81
CA GLU A 6 10.84 -31.96 5.27
C GLU A 6 10.93 -30.96 4.10
N ILE A 7 11.59 -31.35 3.00
CA ILE A 7 11.61 -30.55 1.76
C ILE A 7 10.19 -30.40 1.19
N LYS A 8 9.40 -31.48 1.19
CA LYS A 8 8.03 -31.45 0.67
C LYS A 8 7.13 -30.52 1.49
N THR A 9 7.19 -30.58 2.82
CA THR A 9 6.41 -29.68 3.68
C THR A 9 6.79 -28.23 3.48
N LYS A 10 8.10 -27.92 3.34
CA LYS A 10 8.59 -26.55 3.09
C LYS A 10 8.14 -26.03 1.74
N ILE A 11 8.11 -26.88 0.70
CA ILE A 11 7.54 -26.52 -0.62
C ILE A 11 6.05 -26.20 -0.50
N ASP A 12 5.26 -27.07 0.15
CA ASP A 12 3.81 -26.88 0.29
C ASP A 12 3.47 -25.58 1.06
N GLU A 13 4.27 -25.22 2.07
CA GLU A 13 4.15 -23.97 2.82
C GLU A 13 4.45 -22.74 1.95
N LEU A 14 5.57 -22.76 1.21
CA LEU A 14 5.95 -21.67 0.33
C LEU A 14 4.98 -21.51 -0.86
N GLU A 15 4.41 -22.60 -1.38
CA GLU A 15 3.35 -22.53 -2.39
C GLU A 15 2.09 -21.84 -1.86
N LYS A 16 1.67 -22.14 -0.62
CA LYS A 16 0.55 -21.44 0.04
C LYS A 16 0.84 -19.96 0.22
N GLN A 17 2.04 -19.61 0.71
CA GLN A 17 2.45 -18.22 0.89
C GLN A 17 2.49 -17.46 -0.44
N LYS A 18 3.04 -18.08 -1.49
CA LYS A 18 3.04 -17.54 -2.87
C LYS A 18 1.62 -17.25 -3.36
N ASN A 19 0.69 -18.19 -3.19
CA ASN A 19 -0.70 -18.01 -3.62
C ASN A 19 -1.40 -16.88 -2.85
N ASN A 20 -1.17 -16.80 -1.54
CA ASN A 20 -1.69 -15.69 -0.72
C ASN A 20 -1.14 -14.32 -1.19
N LEU A 21 0.16 -14.21 -1.47
CA LEU A 21 0.74 -12.97 -1.99
C LEU A 21 0.16 -12.60 -3.35
N ILE A 22 -0.07 -13.57 -4.24
CA ILE A 22 -0.72 -13.33 -5.54
C ILE A 22 -2.14 -12.77 -5.34
N GLU A 23 -2.91 -13.30 -4.40
CA GLU A 23 -4.23 -12.75 -4.07
C GLU A 23 -4.15 -11.32 -3.53
N GLN A 24 -3.21 -11.06 -2.62
CA GLN A 24 -2.98 -9.71 -2.08
C GLN A 24 -2.63 -8.72 -3.20
N LEU A 25 -1.73 -9.09 -4.13
CA LEU A 25 -1.39 -8.29 -5.30
C LEU A 25 -2.61 -8.02 -6.20
N LYS A 26 -3.47 -9.02 -6.43
CA LYS A 26 -4.71 -8.82 -7.20
C LYS A 26 -5.64 -7.82 -6.52
N ARG A 27 -5.81 -7.91 -5.20
CA ARG A 27 -6.65 -6.99 -4.41
C ARG A 27 -6.08 -5.57 -4.42
N ALA A 28 -4.77 -5.42 -4.15
CA ALA A 28 -4.08 -4.15 -4.19
C ALA A 28 -4.16 -3.50 -5.59
N GLY A 29 -3.96 -4.29 -6.65
CA GLY A 29 -4.08 -3.83 -8.03
C GLY A 29 -5.50 -3.39 -8.41
N ALA A 30 -6.54 -4.10 -7.94
CA ALA A 30 -7.92 -3.69 -8.13
C ALA A 30 -8.23 -2.37 -7.40
N ARG A 31 -7.78 -2.23 -6.14
CA ARG A 31 -7.91 -0.99 -5.36
C ARG A 31 -7.19 0.17 -6.03
N LEU A 32 -5.96 -0.04 -6.50
CA LEU A 32 -5.17 0.97 -7.20
C LEU A 32 -5.89 1.46 -8.47
N ARG A 33 -6.40 0.54 -9.30
CA ARG A 33 -7.15 0.92 -10.51
C ARG A 33 -8.37 1.75 -10.17
N TYR A 34 -9.17 1.31 -9.19
CA TYR A 34 -10.34 2.05 -8.75
C TYR A 34 -9.99 3.47 -8.29
N LYS A 35 -8.95 3.60 -7.45
CA LYS A 35 -8.51 4.90 -6.92
C LYS A 35 -7.94 5.82 -8.00
N LYS A 36 -7.22 5.28 -8.98
CA LYS A 36 -6.75 6.06 -10.16
C LYS A 36 -7.93 6.56 -11.01
N TYR A 37 -9.00 5.78 -11.16
CA TYR A 37 -10.22 6.27 -11.82
C TYR A 37 -10.91 7.36 -11.02
N GLU A 38 -10.99 7.20 -9.70
CA GLU A 38 -11.56 8.21 -8.80
C GLU A 38 -10.76 9.52 -8.86
N GLN A 39 -9.42 9.45 -8.85
CA GLN A 39 -8.53 10.60 -9.01
C GLN A 39 -8.77 11.31 -10.34
N LYS A 40 -8.82 10.55 -11.44
CA LYS A 40 -9.07 11.08 -12.79
C LYS A 40 -10.44 11.75 -12.92
N ALA A 41 -11.45 11.24 -12.22
CA ALA A 41 -12.78 11.86 -12.18
C ALA A 41 -12.80 13.18 -11.39
N LEU A 42 -11.94 13.33 -10.38
CA LEU A 42 -11.83 14.55 -9.57
C LEU A 42 -11.01 15.65 -10.24
N GLU A 43 -10.09 15.31 -11.13
CA GLU A 43 -9.17 16.25 -11.77
C GLU A 43 -9.86 17.40 -12.52
N PRO A 44 -10.81 17.16 -13.45
CA PRO A 44 -11.44 18.23 -14.22
C PRO A 44 -12.12 19.27 -13.31
N PHE A 45 -12.87 18.79 -12.32
CA PHE A 45 -13.56 19.66 -11.36
C PHE A 45 -12.60 20.52 -10.54
N LEU A 46 -11.45 19.95 -10.13
CA LEU A 46 -10.46 20.66 -9.33
C LEU A 46 -9.62 21.64 -10.15
N GLU A 47 -9.44 21.37 -11.45
CA GLU A 47 -8.80 22.29 -12.39
C GLU A 47 -9.67 23.52 -12.64
N GLU A 48 -10.96 23.32 -12.92
CA GLU A 48 -11.94 24.41 -13.11
C GLU A 48 -12.04 25.30 -11.85
N THR A 49 -11.91 24.70 -10.67
CA THR A 49 -12.06 25.38 -9.37
C THR A 49 -10.72 25.77 -8.72
N LYS A 50 -9.61 25.75 -9.47
CA LYS A 50 -8.25 26.02 -8.94
C LYS A 50 -8.13 27.39 -8.28
N ASN A 51 -8.81 28.40 -8.82
CA ASN A 51 -8.75 29.78 -8.34
C ASN A 51 -9.62 30.05 -7.10
N ILE A 52 -10.45 29.08 -6.69
CA ILE A 52 -11.33 29.24 -5.53
C ILE A 52 -10.54 29.10 -4.22
N ARG A 53 -10.65 30.11 -3.36
CA ARG A 53 -9.80 30.29 -2.17
C ARG A 53 -10.58 30.14 -0.86
N PHE A 54 -10.73 28.91 -0.38
CA PHE A 54 -11.35 28.61 0.92
C PHE A 54 -10.52 29.13 2.12
N GLY A 55 -9.21 28.89 2.12
CA GLY A 55 -8.33 29.24 3.26
C GLY A 55 -8.34 30.74 3.64
N PRO A 56 -8.18 31.67 2.68
CA PRO A 56 -8.30 33.10 2.93
C PRO A 56 -9.66 33.52 3.49
N LEU A 57 -10.77 33.01 2.95
CA LEU A 57 -12.13 33.31 3.45
C LEU A 57 -12.29 32.85 4.90
N LYS A 58 -11.80 31.66 5.25
CA LYS A 58 -11.84 31.16 6.63
C LYS A 58 -11.04 32.06 7.58
N LYS A 59 -9.86 32.54 7.17
CA LYS A 59 -9.06 33.48 7.97
C LYS A 59 -9.76 34.83 8.14
N GLN A 60 -10.42 35.32 7.10
CA GLN A 60 -11.20 36.55 7.16
C GLN A 60 -12.38 36.42 8.13
N LYS A 61 -13.11 35.30 8.09
CA LYS A 61 -14.17 35.01 9.06
C LYS A 61 -13.65 35.08 10.50
N GLN A 62 -12.58 34.33 10.79
CA GLN A 62 -11.96 34.30 12.12
C GLN A 62 -11.50 35.68 12.59
N ALA A 63 -10.97 36.50 11.69
CA ALA A 63 -10.55 37.86 12.01
C ALA A 63 -11.76 38.76 12.37
N ILE A 64 -12.91 38.57 11.73
CA ILE A 64 -14.13 39.32 12.04
C ILE A 64 -14.75 38.83 13.34
N GLU A 65 -14.83 37.52 13.56
CA GLU A 65 -15.28 36.93 14.84
C GLU A 65 -14.43 37.48 16.00
N PHE A 66 -13.12 37.55 15.83
CA PHE A 66 -12.21 38.13 16.81
C PHE A 66 -12.51 39.61 17.06
N LYS A 67 -12.76 40.41 16.02
CA LYS A 67 -13.14 41.82 16.16
C LYS A 67 -14.46 41.98 16.90
N ILE A 68 -15.47 41.17 16.58
CA ILE A 68 -16.75 41.16 17.30
C ILE A 68 -16.52 40.88 18.78
N ALA A 69 -15.71 39.87 19.11
CA ALA A 69 -15.44 39.49 20.49
C ALA A 69 -14.61 40.51 21.29
N THR A 70 -13.73 41.28 20.65
CA THR A 70 -12.70 42.08 21.34
C THR A 70 -12.79 43.59 21.13
N GLN A 71 -13.38 44.04 20.02
CA GLN A 71 -13.32 45.43 19.55
C GLN A 71 -14.72 46.05 19.33
N ALA A 72 -15.79 45.33 19.64
CA ALA A 72 -17.17 45.80 19.39
C ALA A 72 -17.63 46.73 20.52
N TYR A 73 -17.14 47.97 20.50
CA TYR A 73 -17.43 48.94 21.55
C TYR A 73 -18.79 49.63 21.39
N THR A 74 -19.46 49.47 20.23
CA THR A 74 -20.80 50.02 19.99
C THR A 74 -21.71 49.03 19.28
N PRO A 75 -23.05 49.06 19.53
CA PRO A 75 -24.01 48.20 18.83
C PRO A 75 -24.04 48.40 17.31
N LYS A 76 -23.68 49.60 16.83
CA LYS A 76 -23.62 49.88 15.39
C LYS A 76 -22.44 49.15 14.73
N MET A 77 -21.26 49.19 15.35
CA MET A 77 -20.07 48.47 14.89
C MET A 77 -20.28 46.96 14.91
N GLU A 78 -20.87 46.45 16.00
CA GLU A 78 -21.19 45.02 16.12
C GLU A 78 -22.11 44.55 14.98
N ARG A 79 -23.19 45.30 14.71
CA ARG A 79 -24.11 44.99 13.59
C ARG A 79 -23.44 45.03 12.22
N GLU A 80 -22.49 45.94 12.00
CA GLU A 80 -21.74 46.02 10.75
C GLU A 80 -20.82 44.81 10.56
N TRP A 81 -20.11 44.39 11.61
CA TRP A 81 -19.27 43.20 11.55
C TRP A 81 -20.07 41.91 11.41
N ILE A 82 -21.21 41.78 12.09
CA ILE A 82 -22.13 40.64 11.89
C ILE A 82 -22.61 40.57 10.42
N LYS A 83 -22.89 41.72 9.78
CA LYS A 83 -23.24 41.74 8.35
C LYS A 83 -22.08 41.28 7.46
N GLN A 84 -20.85 41.66 7.78
CA GLN A 84 -19.66 41.22 7.04
C GLN A 84 -19.38 39.73 7.25
N GLU A 85 -19.52 39.23 8.47
CA GLU A 85 -19.41 37.81 8.80
C GLU A 85 -20.41 36.98 7.98
N LYS A 86 -21.70 37.39 7.94
CA LYS A 86 -22.73 36.71 7.14
C LYS A 86 -22.38 36.63 5.65
N LYS A 87 -21.83 37.70 5.07
CA LYS A 87 -21.38 37.68 3.66
C LYS A 87 -20.27 36.66 3.43
N ILE A 88 -19.30 36.59 4.34
CA ILE A 88 -18.22 35.60 4.26
C ILE A 88 -18.76 34.18 4.45
N ASP A 89 -19.77 33.99 5.29
CA ASP A 89 -20.43 32.69 5.44
C ASP A 89 -21.11 32.22 4.16
N GLU A 90 -21.85 33.11 3.47
CA GLU A 90 -22.43 32.80 2.16
C GLU A 90 -21.36 32.45 1.12
N GLU A 91 -20.21 33.13 1.14
CA GLU A 91 -19.07 32.82 0.27
C GLU A 91 -18.41 31.48 0.63
N LEU A 92 -18.24 31.19 1.92
CA LEU A 92 -17.70 29.92 2.40
C LEU A 92 -18.61 28.74 2.05
N GLU A 93 -19.93 28.94 2.07
CA GLU A 93 -20.90 27.91 1.71
C GLU A 93 -20.80 27.54 0.22
N LYS A 94 -20.62 28.54 -0.65
CA LYS A 94 -20.40 28.33 -2.10
C LYS A 94 -19.12 27.54 -2.40
N VAL A 95 -18.08 27.69 -1.57
CA VAL A 95 -16.77 27.09 -1.81
C VAL A 95 -16.52 25.81 -1.00
N LYS A 96 -17.48 25.41 -0.14
CA LYS A 96 -17.39 24.25 0.74
C LYS A 96 -17.25 22.94 -0.01
N GLU A 97 -18.00 22.75 -1.10
CA GLU A 97 -17.91 21.54 -1.92
C GLU A 97 -16.55 21.42 -2.61
N VAL A 98 -15.95 22.54 -3.02
CA VAL A 98 -14.60 22.55 -3.60
C VAL A 98 -13.57 22.07 -2.59
N GLU A 99 -13.62 22.58 -1.36
CA GLU A 99 -12.74 22.15 -0.27
C GLU A 99 -12.93 20.66 0.07
N LYS A 100 -14.17 20.19 0.08
CA LYS A 100 -14.49 18.77 0.29
C LYS A 100 -13.87 17.89 -0.80
N MET A 101 -13.96 18.30 -2.07
CA MET A 101 -13.35 17.59 -3.19
C MET A 101 -11.81 17.63 -3.14
N ARG A 102 -11.20 18.74 -2.70
CA ARG A 102 -9.75 18.83 -2.49
C ARG A 102 -9.27 17.86 -1.43
N ARG A 103 -9.97 17.77 -0.29
CA ARG A 103 -9.68 16.78 0.75
C ARG A 103 -9.87 15.37 0.26
N LYS A 104 -10.94 15.12 -0.51
CA LYS A 104 -11.17 13.82 -1.13
C LYS A 104 -10.01 13.42 -2.03
N LYS A 105 -9.51 14.33 -2.89
CA LYS A 105 -8.32 14.09 -3.71
C LYS A 105 -7.11 13.72 -2.86
N MET A 106 -6.84 14.45 -1.77
CA MET A 106 -5.73 14.15 -0.86
C MET A 106 -5.80 12.73 -0.30
N PHE A 107 -6.98 12.27 0.13
CA PHE A 107 -7.14 10.89 0.61
C PHE A 107 -6.99 9.85 -0.51
N VAL A 108 -7.50 10.15 -1.71
CA VAL A 108 -7.32 9.28 -2.88
C VAL A 108 -5.84 9.16 -3.25
N ASP A 109 -5.08 10.26 -3.21
CA ASP A 109 -3.64 10.26 -3.49
C ASP A 109 -2.87 9.42 -2.46
N GLN A 110 -3.25 9.52 -1.17
CA GLN A 110 -2.69 8.67 -0.11
C GLN A 110 -3.02 7.19 -0.32
N ASP A 111 -4.27 6.86 -0.66
CA ASP A 111 -4.69 5.49 -0.93
C ASP A 111 -3.93 4.89 -2.12
N ILE A 112 -3.69 5.68 -3.17
CA ILE A 112 -2.86 5.29 -4.33
C ILE A 112 -1.44 4.97 -3.89
N ALA A 113 -0.80 5.88 -3.15
CA ALA A 113 0.57 5.69 -2.69
C ALA A 113 0.73 4.45 -1.79
N LEU A 114 -0.23 4.21 -0.89
CA LEU A 114 -0.24 3.00 -0.04
C LEU A 114 -0.42 1.73 -0.87
N ALA A 115 -1.29 1.74 -1.87
CA ALA A 115 -1.50 0.59 -2.74
C ALA A 115 -0.29 0.30 -3.64
N GLU A 116 0.38 1.33 -4.16
CA GLU A 116 1.62 1.17 -4.93
C GLU A 116 2.74 0.59 -4.06
N LYS A 117 2.89 1.08 -2.83
CA LYS A 117 3.86 0.53 -1.87
C LYS A 117 3.57 -0.94 -1.54
N GLU A 118 2.31 -1.28 -1.26
CA GLU A 118 1.92 -2.67 -0.98
C GLU A 118 2.22 -3.60 -2.16
N ILE A 119 2.03 -3.13 -3.40
CA ILE A 119 2.39 -3.90 -4.61
C ILE A 119 3.89 -4.16 -4.65
N VAL A 120 4.71 -3.12 -4.49
CA VAL A 120 6.18 -3.25 -4.52
C VAL A 120 6.68 -4.20 -3.44
N ASP A 121 6.20 -4.04 -2.19
CA ASP A 121 6.61 -4.87 -1.06
C ASP A 121 6.22 -6.35 -1.26
N ASN A 122 5.03 -6.61 -1.81
CA ASN A 122 4.55 -7.96 -2.07
C ASN A 122 5.22 -8.60 -3.29
N GLU A 123 5.56 -7.83 -4.33
CA GLU A 123 6.35 -8.32 -5.48
C GLU A 123 7.75 -8.75 -5.06
N ALA A 124 8.41 -7.98 -4.18
CA ALA A 124 9.71 -8.34 -3.63
C ALA A 124 9.67 -9.67 -2.87
N LYS A 125 8.67 -9.84 -1.97
CA LYS A 125 8.45 -11.10 -1.25
C LYS A 125 8.10 -12.27 -2.17
N LEU A 126 7.31 -12.01 -3.21
CA LEU A 126 6.94 -13.03 -4.18
C LEU A 126 8.16 -13.54 -4.95
N ASN A 127 9.10 -12.65 -5.28
CA ASN A 127 10.34 -13.01 -5.95
C ASN A 127 11.26 -13.84 -5.03
N SER A 128 11.42 -13.48 -3.76
CA SER A 128 12.21 -14.29 -2.82
C SER A 128 11.64 -15.69 -2.65
N ILE A 129 10.31 -15.82 -2.50
CA ILE A 129 9.64 -17.12 -2.40
C ILE A 129 9.81 -17.94 -3.68
N ARG A 130 9.78 -17.32 -4.86
CA ARG A 130 10.02 -18.02 -6.13
C ARG A 130 11.44 -18.57 -6.24
N GLU A 131 12.43 -17.82 -5.77
CA GLU A 131 13.82 -18.26 -5.73
C GLU A 131 14.01 -19.42 -4.74
N GLU A 132 13.43 -19.31 -3.54
CA GLU A 132 13.47 -20.38 -2.54
C GLU A 132 12.79 -21.67 -3.03
N LEU A 133 11.60 -21.55 -3.63
CA LEU A 133 10.90 -22.69 -4.24
C LEU A 133 11.76 -23.34 -5.32
N ARG A 134 12.40 -22.54 -6.19
CA ARG A 134 13.27 -23.06 -7.24
C ARG A 134 14.41 -23.89 -6.65
N LYS A 135 15.11 -23.38 -5.63
CA LYS A 135 16.19 -24.10 -4.93
C LYS A 135 15.65 -25.41 -4.34
N LEU A 136 14.52 -25.39 -3.63
CA LEU A 136 13.94 -26.58 -3.02
C LEU A 136 13.52 -27.65 -4.04
N TYR A 137 12.96 -27.26 -5.19
CA TYR A 137 12.64 -28.22 -6.25
C TYR A 137 13.90 -28.83 -6.88
N GLU A 138 14.95 -28.04 -7.10
CA GLU A 138 16.24 -28.53 -7.59
C GLU A 138 16.84 -29.54 -6.59
N THR A 139 16.86 -29.20 -5.31
CA THR A 139 17.34 -30.11 -4.25
C THR A 139 16.50 -31.38 -4.17
N ARG A 140 15.17 -31.28 -4.22
CA ARG A 140 14.28 -32.45 -4.25
C ARG A 140 14.56 -33.36 -5.44
N LYS A 141 14.77 -32.79 -6.64
CA LYS A 141 15.09 -33.56 -7.86
C LYS A 141 16.40 -34.31 -7.71
N VAL A 142 17.42 -33.67 -7.12
CA VAL A 142 18.72 -34.29 -6.83
C VAL A 142 18.56 -35.45 -5.84
N PHE A 143 17.85 -35.26 -4.73
CA PHE A 143 17.52 -36.32 -3.76
C PHE A 143 16.85 -37.53 -4.41
N GLN A 144 15.85 -37.29 -5.27
CA GLN A 144 15.14 -38.36 -5.99
C GLN A 144 16.03 -39.09 -7.01
N SER A 145 16.99 -38.40 -7.62
CA SER A 145 17.92 -39.02 -8.57
C SER A 145 18.95 -39.92 -7.88
N MET A 146 19.42 -39.53 -6.69
CA MET A 146 20.39 -40.28 -5.91
C MET A 146 19.79 -41.49 -5.21
N THR A 147 18.58 -41.35 -4.66
CA THR A 147 17.82 -42.49 -4.10
C THR A 147 17.54 -43.55 -5.17
N LYS A 148 17.21 -43.15 -6.40
CA LYS A 148 17.08 -44.08 -7.55
C LYS A 148 18.38 -44.81 -7.92
N ARG A 149 19.54 -44.22 -7.61
CA ARG A 149 20.87 -44.81 -7.83
C ARG A 149 21.38 -45.66 -6.64
N GLY A 150 20.58 -45.81 -5.59
CA GLY A 150 20.96 -46.60 -4.40
C GLY A 150 21.92 -45.88 -3.45
N VAL A 151 22.19 -44.60 -3.65
CA VAL A 151 23.09 -43.80 -2.79
C VAL A 151 22.31 -43.24 -1.60
N LYS A 152 22.77 -43.50 -0.38
CA LYS A 152 22.22 -42.91 0.86
C LYS A 152 22.83 -41.51 1.06
N ILE A 153 22.00 -40.48 1.00
CA ILE A 153 22.43 -39.10 1.29
C ILE A 153 22.40 -38.88 2.80
N GLY A 154 23.52 -38.41 3.35
CA GLY A 154 23.59 -37.99 4.75
C GLY A 154 23.21 -36.52 4.90
N GLY A 155 22.04 -36.27 5.51
CA GLY A 155 21.67 -35.05 6.24
C GLY A 155 21.57 -33.75 5.42
N PHE A 156 20.35 -33.21 5.37
CA PHE A 156 20.09 -31.84 4.93
C PHE A 156 20.78 -30.81 5.83
N LYS A 157 21.82 -30.11 5.34
CA LYS A 157 22.31 -28.85 5.92
C LYS A 157 21.89 -27.72 5.00
N GLU A 158 21.36 -26.63 5.57
CA GLU A 158 20.76 -25.50 4.83
C GLU A 158 21.74 -24.78 3.88
N ASP A 159 23.04 -25.05 3.97
CA ASP A 159 24.11 -24.48 3.14
C ASP A 159 24.89 -25.56 2.34
N ILE A 160 24.21 -26.36 1.51
CA ILE A 160 24.90 -27.30 0.59
C ILE A 160 24.90 -26.70 -0.81
N THR A 161 26.07 -26.26 -1.27
CA THR A 161 26.32 -26.06 -2.70
C THR A 161 26.49 -27.42 -3.38
N LEU A 162 26.31 -27.51 -4.70
CA LEU A 162 26.47 -28.76 -5.47
C LEU A 162 27.82 -29.49 -5.25
N GLY A 163 28.81 -28.83 -4.63
CA GLY A 163 30.13 -29.38 -4.30
C GLY A 163 30.24 -30.13 -2.97
N ASP A 164 29.27 -30.03 -2.05
CA ASP A 164 29.39 -30.57 -0.69
C ASP A 164 28.69 -31.93 -0.49
N ILE A 165 28.23 -32.56 -1.58
CA ILE A 165 27.63 -33.90 -1.55
C ILE A 165 28.76 -34.94 -1.50
N GLY A 166 29.15 -35.35 -0.29
CA GLY A 166 30.07 -36.46 -0.08
C GLY A 166 29.45 -37.79 -0.54
N VAL A 167 29.97 -38.35 -1.63
CA VAL A 167 29.64 -39.70 -2.09
C VAL A 167 30.43 -40.70 -1.24
N ILE A 168 29.72 -41.56 -0.50
CA ILE A 168 30.35 -42.71 0.16
C ILE A 168 30.04 -43.92 -0.73
N GLU A 169 31.03 -44.37 -1.49
CA GLU A 169 31.01 -45.68 -2.15
C GLU A 169 31.27 -46.75 -1.07
N MET A 170 30.40 -47.76 -1.00
CA MET A 170 30.70 -48.97 -0.25
C MET A 170 31.32 -49.97 -1.22
N GLU A 171 32.61 -50.22 -1.07
CA GLU A 171 33.26 -51.39 -1.67
C GLU A 171 32.72 -52.66 -0.99
N GLY A 172 32.47 -53.69 -1.80
CA GLY A 172 31.80 -54.93 -1.44
C GLY A 172 32.66 -55.96 -0.72
#